data_AF-A0A0T5ZDM0-F1
#
_entry.id   AF-A0A0T5ZDM0-F1
#
_cell.length_a   1.000
_cell.length_b   1.000
_cell.length_c   1.000
_cell.angle_alpha   90.00
_cell.angle_beta   90.00
_cell.angle_gamma   90.00
#
_symmetry.space_group_name_H-M   'P 1'
#
loop_
_entity.id
_entity.type
_entity.pdbx_description
1 polymer ?
#
loop_
_entity_poly.entity_id
_entity_poly.type
_entity_poly.pdbx_seq_one_letter_code
_entity_poly.pdbx_strand_id
1 'polypeptide(L)'
;MNLIQKGHRHTHRGIIGIESAIVLIAFVIVAAALAFVVLNMGFATTQKAKTTIISSLGEASSSLEISGKITAVANVPKALVNATGIPLKITSG
;
A
#
# COMPACT_ATOMS: atom_id res chain seq x y z
N MET A 1 81.39 15.43 -19.27
CA MET A 1 80.37 16.51 -19.29
C MET A 1 78.99 15.88 -19.40
N ASN A 2 78.11 16.15 -18.43
CA ASN A 2 76.75 15.59 -18.35
C ASN A 2 75.76 16.47 -19.11
N LEU A 3 74.84 15.87 -19.87
CA LEU A 3 73.63 16.54 -20.34
C LEU A 3 72.42 15.64 -20.08
N ILE A 4 71.68 15.99 -19.01
CA ILE A 4 70.42 15.40 -18.62
C ILE A 4 69.33 15.98 -19.53
N GLN A 5 68.71 15.16 -20.38
CA GLN A 5 67.55 15.58 -21.19
C GLN A 5 66.27 15.49 -20.35
N LYS A 6 65.63 16.65 -20.11
CA LYS A 6 64.31 16.77 -19.47
C LYS A 6 63.21 16.50 -20.50
N GLY A 7 62.48 15.40 -20.34
CA GLY A 7 61.24 15.15 -21.07
C GLY A 7 60.08 15.97 -20.51
N HIS A 8 59.45 16.80 -21.35
CA HIS A 8 58.22 17.52 -21.01
C HIS A 8 57.05 16.52 -20.88
N ARG A 9 56.51 16.36 -19.67
CA ARG A 9 55.29 15.59 -19.42
C ARG A 9 54.10 16.54 -19.56
N HIS A 10 53.29 16.39 -20.61
CA HIS A 10 52.02 17.07 -20.73
C HIS A 10 51.06 16.56 -19.64
N THR A 11 50.87 17.33 -18.58
CA THR A 11 49.82 17.08 -17.59
C THR A 11 48.50 17.64 -18.13
N HIS A 12 47.71 16.82 -18.82
CA HIS A 12 46.31 17.12 -19.12
C HIS A 12 45.48 17.04 -17.83
N ARG A 13 45.52 18.09 -17.03
CA ARG A 13 44.52 18.34 -15.99
C ARG A 13 43.41 19.20 -16.60
N GLY A 14 42.60 18.57 -17.44
CA GLY A 14 41.39 19.17 -18.02
C GLY A 14 40.28 19.22 -16.97
N ILE A 15 39.59 20.35 -16.89
CA ILE A 15 38.50 20.61 -15.96
C ILE A 15 37.27 19.81 -16.41
N ILE A 16 36.95 18.72 -15.71
CA ILE A 16 35.78 17.83 -15.93
C ILE A 16 34.46 18.37 -15.32
N GLY A 17 34.36 19.69 -15.16
CA GLY A 17 33.31 20.33 -14.37
C GLY A 17 31.94 20.31 -15.06
N ILE A 18 31.93 20.51 -16.38
CA ILE A 18 30.68 20.59 -17.16
C ILE A 18 30.07 19.20 -17.35
N GLU A 19 30.88 18.16 -17.48
CA GLU A 19 30.42 16.77 -17.60
C GLU A 19 29.78 16.33 -16.28
N SER A 20 30.43 16.67 -15.16
CA SER A 20 29.89 16.40 -13.83
C SER A 20 28.57 17.15 -13.58
N ALA A 21 28.43 18.39 -14.08
CA ALA A 21 27.21 19.18 -13.94
C ALA A 21 26.04 18.58 -14.73
N ILE A 22 26.27 18.10 -15.96
CA ILE A 22 25.21 17.45 -16.76
C ILE A 22 24.75 16.15 -16.11
N VAL A 23 25.68 15.35 -15.58
CA VAL A 23 25.35 14.13 -14.83
C VAL A 23 24.54 14.45 -13.57
N LEU A 24 24.88 15.51 -12.85
CA LEU A 24 24.14 15.97 -11.67
C LEU A 24 22.69 16.36 -12.02
N ILE A 25 22.49 17.11 -13.11
CA ILE A 25 21.15 17.49 -13.57
C ILE A 25 20.33 16.24 -13.93
N ALA A 26 20.92 15.30 -14.69
CA ALA A 26 20.25 14.06 -15.04
C ALA A 26 19.85 13.24 -13.79
N PHE A 27 20.73 13.16 -12.79
CA PHE A 27 20.46 12.46 -11.55
C PHE A 27 19.30 13.09 -10.76
N VAL A 28 19.26 14.41 -10.67
CA VAL A 28 18.19 15.14 -9.97
C VAL A 28 16.85 14.95 -10.68
N ILE A 29 16.82 14.96 -12.02
CA ILE A 29 15.59 14.74 -12.79
C ILE A 29 15.05 13.32 -12.55
N VAL A 30 15.91 12.30 -12.58
CA VAL A 30 15.51 10.91 -12.30
C VAL A 30 14.98 10.78 -10.87
N ALA A 31 15.65 11.40 -9.89
CA ALA A 31 15.18 11.40 -8.51
C ALA A 31 13.81 12.06 -8.35
N ALA A 32 13.59 13.21 -9.00
CA ALA A 32 12.30 13.92 -8.97
C ALA A 32 11.17 13.11 -9.64
N ALA A 33 11.44 12.49 -10.78
CA ALA A 33 10.47 11.64 -11.47
C ALA A 33 10.10 10.41 -10.62
N LEU A 34 11.10 9.75 -10.01
CA LEU A 34 10.87 8.62 -9.13
C LEU A 34 10.06 9.02 -7.88
N ALA A 35 10.38 10.16 -7.27
CA ALA A 35 9.65 10.68 -6.12
C ALA A 35 8.17 10.90 -6.45
N PHE A 36 7.86 11.48 -7.61
CA PHE A 36 6.47 11.66 -8.05
C PHE A 36 5.72 10.33 -8.21
N VAL A 37 6.35 9.34 -8.84
CA VAL A 37 5.75 7.99 -9.00
C VAL A 37 5.50 7.34 -7.65
N VAL A 38 6.49 7.36 -6.75
CA VAL A 38 6.39 6.78 -5.41
C VAL A 38 5.30 7.47 -4.57
N LEU A 39 5.21 8.80 -4.62
CA LEU A 39 4.17 9.54 -3.90
C LEU A 39 2.77 9.19 -4.42
N ASN A 40 2.57 9.12 -5.73
CA ASN A 40 1.29 8.77 -6.32
C ASN A 40 0.85 7.34 -5.96
N MET A 41 1.78 6.38 -6.05
CA MET A 41 1.52 4.99 -5.62
C MET A 41 1.29 4.91 -4.10
N GLY A 42 2.03 5.70 -3.32
CA GLY A 42 1.88 5.80 -1.87
C GLY A 42 0.51 6.34 -1.47
N PHE A 43 0.02 7.38 -2.14
CA PHE A 43 -1.33 7.91 -1.91
C PHE A 43 -2.40 6.90 -2.31
N ALA A 44 -2.30 6.25 -3.48
CA ALA A 44 -3.24 5.21 -3.87
C ALA A 44 -3.29 4.06 -2.84
N THR A 45 -2.13 3.64 -2.35
CA THR A 45 -2.02 2.60 -1.30
C THR A 45 -2.65 3.07 0.00
N THR A 46 -2.39 4.31 0.42
CA THR A 46 -2.96 4.89 1.65
C THR A 46 -4.47 5.00 1.56
N GLN A 47 -5.01 5.44 0.42
CA GLN A 47 -6.45 5.51 0.20
C GLN A 47 -7.08 4.12 0.26
N LYS A 48 -6.46 3.11 -0.37
CA LYS A 48 -6.92 1.72 -0.28
C LYS A 48 -6.81 1.16 1.14
N ALA A 49 -5.76 1.49 1.88
CA ALA A 49 -5.61 1.09 3.27
C ALA A 49 -6.72 1.70 4.13
N LYS A 50 -7.01 3.00 3.95
CA LYS A 50 -8.10 3.69 4.65
C LYS A 50 -9.46 3.04 4.38
N THR A 51 -9.80 2.77 3.11
CA THR A 51 -11.08 2.12 2.78
C THR A 51 -11.14 0.71 3.36
N THR A 52 -10.05 -0.05 3.30
CA THR A 52 -9.95 -1.40 3.87
C THR A 52 -10.17 -1.38 5.38
N ILE A 53 -9.53 -0.45 6.11
CA ILE A 53 -9.70 -0.29 7.57
C ILE A 53 -11.14 0.02 7.93
N ILE A 54 -11.80 0.92 7.20
CA ILE A 54 -13.20 1.27 7.45
C ILE A 54 -14.09 0.06 7.20
N SER A 55 -13.90 -0.65 6.08
CA SER A 55 -14.67 -1.86 5.79
C SER A 55 -14.40 -2.98 6.78
N SER A 56 -13.16 -3.15 7.24
CA SER A 56 -12.81 -4.19 8.20
C SER A 56 -13.39 -3.90 9.58
N LEU A 57 -13.42 -2.62 9.98
CA LEU A 57 -14.11 -2.20 11.20
C LEU A 57 -15.62 -2.46 11.08
N GLY A 58 -16.21 -2.08 9.95
CA GLY A 58 -17.63 -2.35 9.68
C GLY A 58 -17.96 -3.84 9.77
N GLU A 59 -17.14 -4.70 9.15
CA GLU A 59 -17.29 -6.15 9.17
C GLU A 59 -17.10 -6.74 10.58
N ALA A 60 -16.05 -6.31 11.29
CA ALA A 60 -15.79 -6.75 12.66
C ALA A 60 -16.92 -6.35 13.63
N SER A 61 -17.54 -5.20 13.42
CA SER A 61 -18.72 -4.75 14.18
C SER A 61 -20.03 -5.35 13.67
N SER A 62 -20.05 -6.05 12.53
CA SER A 62 -21.26 -6.61 11.92
C SER A 62 -21.66 -7.98 12.47
N SER A 63 -21.09 -8.43 13.58
CA SER A 63 -21.44 -9.72 14.16
C SER A 63 -22.92 -9.78 14.57
N LEU A 64 -23.60 -10.82 14.08
CA LEU A 64 -25.00 -11.11 14.37
C LEU A 64 -25.06 -12.32 15.31
N GLU A 65 -25.82 -12.19 16.39
CA GLU A 65 -25.99 -13.25 17.39
C GLU A 65 -27.47 -13.68 17.44
N ILE A 66 -27.73 -14.95 17.73
CA ILE A 66 -29.08 -15.44 17.99
C ILE A 66 -29.50 -14.95 19.38
N SER A 67 -30.56 -14.14 19.45
CA SER A 67 -31.03 -13.54 20.70
C SER A 67 -32.36 -14.15 21.14
N GLY A 68 -32.29 -15.24 21.88
CA GLY A 68 -33.45 -15.89 22.48
C GLY A 68 -33.64 -17.33 22.02
N LYS A 69 -34.89 -17.78 22.03
CA LYS A 69 -35.24 -19.18 21.72
C LYS A 69 -35.64 -19.32 20.27
N ILE A 70 -35.09 -20.34 19.62
CA ILE A 70 -35.54 -20.77 18.29
C ILE A 70 -36.91 -21.42 18.48
N THR A 71 -37.92 -20.91 17.78
CA THR A 71 -39.31 -21.37 17.92
C THR A 71 -39.77 -22.00 16.62
N ALA A 72 -40.45 -23.14 16.67
CA ALA A 72 -40.99 -23.80 15.49
C ALA A 72 -42.46 -24.17 15.68
N VAL A 73 -43.26 -23.99 14.63
CA VAL A 73 -44.66 -24.37 14.56
C VAL A 73 -44.76 -25.65 13.74
N ALA A 74 -45.25 -26.72 14.36
CA ALA A 74 -45.41 -28.02 13.71
C ALA A 74 -46.88 -28.44 13.62
N ASN A 75 -47.22 -29.12 12.53
CA ASN A 75 -48.51 -29.74 12.32
C ASN A 75 -48.45 -31.18 12.86
N VAL A 76 -49.00 -31.39 14.06
CA VAL A 76 -49.00 -32.68 14.77
C VAL A 76 -49.57 -33.84 13.94
N PRO A 77 -50.76 -33.72 13.30
CA PRO A 77 -51.32 -34.83 12.54
C PRO A 77 -50.54 -35.19 11.25
N LYS A 78 -49.70 -34.30 10.72
CA LYS A 78 -48.84 -34.59 9.56
C LYS A 78 -47.37 -34.86 9.93
N ALA A 79 -46.99 -34.71 11.20
CA ALA A 79 -45.61 -34.79 11.67
C ALA A 79 -44.62 -33.89 10.89
N LEU A 80 -45.07 -32.73 10.41
CA LEU A 80 -44.28 -31.79 9.63
C LEU A 80 -44.11 -30.46 10.37
N VAL A 81 -42.92 -29.86 10.29
CA VAL A 81 -42.67 -28.49 10.75
C VAL A 81 -43.11 -27.52 9.65
N ASN A 82 -43.97 -26.56 9.99
CA ASN A 82 -44.58 -25.63 9.05
C ASN A 82 -43.88 -24.26 9.04
N ALA A 83 -43.33 -23.81 10.17
CA ALA A 83 -42.57 -22.55 10.25
C ALA A 83 -41.53 -22.60 11.39
N THR A 84 -40.39 -21.92 11.21
CA THR A 84 -39.35 -21.76 12.24
C THR A 84 -38.94 -20.29 12.31
N GLY A 85 -38.94 -19.72 13.51
CA GLY A 85 -38.45 -18.38 13.80
C GLY A 85 -37.15 -18.42 14.58
N ILE A 86 -36.12 -17.74 14.05
CA ILE A 86 -34.81 -17.58 14.68
C ILE A 86 -34.67 -16.09 15.01
N PRO A 87 -34.73 -15.69 16.28
CA PRO A 87 -34.55 -14.29 16.65
C PRO A 87 -33.07 -13.92 16.55
N LEU A 88 -32.76 -12.85 15.82
CA LEU A 88 -31.41 -12.36 15.61
C LEU A 88 -31.28 -10.98 16.28
N LYS A 89 -30.17 -10.74 16.97
CA LYS A 89 -29.75 -9.39 17.41
C LYS A 89 -28.41 -9.06 16.79
N ILE A 90 -28.15 -7.78 16.60
CA ILE A 90 -26.78 -7.29 16.41
C ILE A 90 -26.03 -7.43 17.74
N THR A 91 -24.83 -8.00 17.72
CA THR A 91 -24.01 -7.92 18.93
C THR A 91 -23.64 -6.46 19.15
N SER A 92 -23.64 -6.01 20.40
CA SER A 92 -23.14 -4.67 20.72
C SER A 92 -21.63 -4.66 20.42
N GLY A 93 -21.23 -3.88 19.43
CA GLY A 93 -19.82 -3.55 19.17
C GLY A 93 -19.22 -2.73 20.31
#